data_AF-A0A359IID3-F1
#
_entry.id   AF-A0A359IID3-F1
#
_cell.length_a   1.000
_cell.length_b   1.000
_cell.length_c   1.000
_cell.angle_alpha   90.00
_cell.angle_beta   90.00
_cell.angle_gamma   90.00
#
_symmetry.space_group_name_H-M   'P 1'
#
loop_
_entity.id
_entity.type
_entity.pdbx_description
1 polymer ?
#
loop_
_entity_poly.entity_id
_entity_poly.type
_entity_poly.pdbx_seq_one_letter_code
_entity_poly.pdbx_strand_id
1 'polypeptide(L)' 'MTNKIIEREKITIEELTSKSKTQKISDIRKAIIILADSDITNKEIAERLRVSTTAVSKIKAGHYKNSNQLEKMLENGIS' A
#
# COMPACT_ATOMS: atom_id res chain seq x y z
N MET A 1 7.59 0.57 9.11
CA MET A 1 8.08 0.00 7.83
C MET A 1 7.66 0.70 6.52
N THR A 2 6.78 1.71 6.53
CA THR A 2 6.26 2.38 5.31
C THR A 2 7.33 2.95 4.36
N ASN A 3 8.45 3.44 4.88
CA ASN A 3 9.52 4.04 4.07
C ASN A 3 10.28 3.03 3.20
N LYS A 4 10.44 1.76 3.62
CA LYS A 4 11.22 0.77 2.85
C LYS A 4 10.63 0.49 1.46
N ILE A 5 9.31 0.46 1.34
CA ILE A 5 8.63 0.19 0.05
C ILE A 5 8.69 1.43 -0.85
N ILE A 6 8.50 2.61 -0.26
CA ILE A 6 8.57 3.91 -0.95
C ILE A 6 9.97 4.15 -1.51
N GLU A 7 11.02 3.91 -0.71
CA GLU A 7 12.42 4.02 -1.11
C GLU A 7 12.80 2.98 -2.16
N ARG A 8 12.35 1.73 -2.01
CA ARG A 8 12.67 0.64 -2.96
C ARG A 8 12.06 0.87 -4.34
N GLU A 9 10.79 1.29 -4.40
CA GLU A 9 10.12 1.53 -5.68
C GLU A 9 10.50 2.87 -6.32
N LYS A 10 11.32 3.69 -5.63
CA LYS A 10 11.64 5.08 -6.03
C LYS A 10 10.39 5.92 -6.30
N ILE A 11 9.35 5.70 -5.52
CA ILE A 11 8.06 6.38 -5.70
C ILE A 11 7.98 7.48 -4.67
N THR A 12 7.78 8.71 -5.14
CA THR A 12 7.51 9.84 -4.26
C THR A 12 6.12 9.69 -3.62
N ILE A 13 5.97 10.19 -2.40
CA ILE A 13 4.68 10.24 -1.71
C ILE A 13 3.64 10.99 -2.57
N GLU A 14 4.06 11.95 -3.40
CA GLU A 14 3.21 12.65 -4.36
C GLU A 14 2.66 11.74 -5.47
N GLU A 15 3.50 10.88 -6.07
CA GLU A 15 3.05 9.85 -7.03
C GLU A 15 2.09 8.86 -6.35
N LEU A 16 2.40 8.46 -5.12
CA LEU A 16 1.57 7.55 -4.34
C LEU A 16 0.24 8.16 -3.94
N THR A 17 0.17 9.48 -3.72
CA THR A 17 -1.05 10.22 -3.33
C THR A 17 -1.78 10.86 -4.52
N SER A 18 -1.20 10.76 -5.71
CA SER A 18 -1.82 11.18 -6.97
C SER A 18 -3.13 10.42 -7.21
N LYS A 19 -4.12 11.08 -7.82
CA LYS A 19 -5.39 10.47 -8.26
C LYS A 19 -5.21 9.46 -9.40
N SER A 20 -3.97 9.22 -9.82
CA SER A 20 -3.66 8.35 -10.95
C SER A 20 -4.17 6.93 -10.71
N LYS A 21 -4.99 6.44 -11.65
CA LYS A 21 -5.69 5.14 -11.59
C LYS A 21 -4.82 3.98 -12.07
N THR A 22 -3.51 4.18 -12.22
CA THR A 22 -2.60 3.17 -12.73
C THR A 22 -2.57 1.97 -11.79
N GLN A 23 -2.75 0.77 -12.34
CA GLN A 23 -2.74 -0.50 -11.60
C GLN A 23 -1.54 -0.60 -10.66
N LYS A 24 -0.36 -0.14 -11.13
CA LYS A 24 0.88 -0.07 -10.35
C LYS A 24 0.71 0.69 -9.02
N ILE A 25 0.17 1.91 -9.04
CA ILE A 25 -0.02 2.73 -7.82
C ILE A 25 -1.02 2.09 -6.87
N SER A 26 -2.09 1.50 -7.41
CA SER A 26 -3.06 0.75 -6.61
C SER A 26 -2.41 -0.43 -5.88
N ASP A 27 -1.55 -1.18 -6.58
CA ASP A 27 -0.86 -2.32 -6.01
C ASP A 27 0.17 -1.91 -4.95
N ILE A 28 0.88 -0.81 -5.14
CA ILE A 28 1.79 -0.27 -4.11
C ILE A 28 1.04 0.16 -2.85
N ARG A 29 -0.09 0.86 -2.99
CA ARG A 29 -0.93 1.23 -1.84
C ARG A 29 -1.39 -0.01 -1.07
N LYS A 30 -1.79 -1.07 -1.79
CA LYS A 30 -2.16 -2.35 -1.15
C LYS A 30 -0.97 -2.97 -0.42
N ALA A 31 0.19 -3.06 -1.07
CA ALA A 31 1.40 -3.61 -0.47
C ALA A 31 1.76 -2.87 0.82
N ILE A 32 1.71 -1.54 0.82
CA ILE A 32 1.94 -0.72 2.01
C ILE A 32 0.90 -1.00 3.10
N ILE A 33 -0.38 -1.14 2.75
CA ILE A 33 -1.44 -1.44 3.73
C ILE A 33 -1.26 -2.83 4.35
N ILE A 34 -0.87 -3.82 3.55
CA ILE A 34 -0.67 -5.20 3.98
C ILE A 34 0.60 -5.32 4.84
N LEU A 35 1.68 -4.63 4.46
CA LEU A 35 2.96 -4.62 5.17
C LEU A 35 3.03 -3.55 6.26
N ALA A 36 1.96 -2.79 6.49
CA ALA A 36 1.92 -1.81 7.57
C ALA A 36 1.95 -2.55 8.92
N ASP A 37 2.86 -2.12 9.79
CA ASP A 37 2.98 -2.62 11.16
C ASP A 37 1.64 -2.56 11.90
N SER A 38 1.41 -3.54 12.76
CA SER A 38 0.22 -3.65 13.62
C SER A 38 0.00 -2.43 14.51
N ASP A 39 1.06 -1.67 14.80
CA ASP A 39 1.03 -0.46 15.62
C ASP A 39 0.42 0.76 14.90
N ILE A 40 0.28 0.71 13.57
CA ILE A 40 -0.31 1.82 12.81
C ILE A 40 -1.81 1.59 12.65
N THR A 41 -2.60 2.56 13.10
CA THR A 41 -4.07 2.52 12.97
C THR A 41 -4.51 2.65 11.50
N ASN A 42 -5.67 2.07 11.16
CA ASN A 42 -6.23 2.19 9.81
C ASN A 42 -6.49 3.65 9.40
N LYS A 43 -6.77 4.53 10.36
CA LYS A 43 -6.96 5.97 10.14
C LYS A 43 -5.67 6.63 9.66
N GLU A 44 -4.57 6.35 10.35
CA GLU A 44 -3.24 6.87 10.04
C GLU A 44 -2.74 6.38 8.67
N ILE A 45 -2.95 5.11 8.35
CA ILE A 45 -2.63 4.55 7.02
C ILE A 45 -3.45 5.23 5.93
N ALA A 46 -4.76 5.41 6.16
CA ALA A 46 -5.67 6.02 5.21
C ALA A 46 -5.28 7.47 4.89
N GLU A 47 -4.92 8.24 5.91
CA GLU A 47 -4.49 9.63 5.79
C GLU A 47 -3.17 9.75 5.00
N ARG A 48 -2.15 8.95 5.35
CA ARG A 48 -0.86 8.94 4.66
C ARG A 48 -0.97 8.55 3.18
N LEU A 49 -1.85 7.60 2.87
CA LEU A 49 -2.05 7.10 1.51
C LEU A 49 -3.14 7.85 0.73
N ARG A 50 -3.82 8.83 1.34
CA ARG A 50 -5.01 9.52 0.81
C ARG A 50 -6.06 8.55 0.26
N VAL A 51 -6.30 7.46 0.99
CA VAL A 51 -7.36 6.49 0.70
C VAL A 51 -8.43 6.51 1.79
N SER A 52 -9.58 5.88 1.55
CA SER A 52 -10.59 5.74 2.60
C SER A 52 -10.16 4.69 3.62
N THR A 53 -10.50 4.91 4.89
CA THR A 53 -10.32 3.92 5.97
C THR A 53 -11.01 2.59 5.64
N THR A 54 -12.15 2.63 4.97
CA THR A 54 -12.85 1.43 4.47
C THR A 54 -12.00 0.65 3.45
N ALA A 55 -11.26 1.32 2.57
CA ALA A 55 -10.37 0.64 1.63
C ALA A 55 -9.22 -0.05 2.38
N VAL A 56 -8.65 0.62 3.38
CA VAL A 56 -7.62 0.03 4.25
C VAL A 56 -8.14 -1.22 4.95
N SER A 57 -9.32 -1.14 5.58
CA SER A 57 -9.93 -2.30 6.26
C SER A 57 -10.22 -3.45 5.29
N LYS A 58 -10.75 -3.17 4.10
CA LYS A 58 -10.97 -4.20 3.07
C LYS A 58 -9.67 -4.88 2.65
N ILE A 59 -8.62 -4.10 2.43
CA ILE A 59 -7.31 -4.64 2.00
C ILE A 59 -6.68 -5.48 3.11
N LYS A 60 -6.69 -5.03 4.37
CA LYS A 60 -6.20 -5.83 5.52
C LYS A 60 -6.98 -7.11 5.72
N ALA A 61 -8.28 -7.10 5.42
CA ALA A 61 -9.15 -8.28 5.47
C ALA A 61 -9.01 -9.20 4.22
N GLY A 62 -8.08 -8.92 3.29
CA GLY A 62 -7.86 -9.75 2.10
C GLY A 62 -8.83 -9.47 0.95
N HIS A 63 -9.72 -8.49 1.06
CA HIS A 63 -10.68 -8.11 0.02
C HIS A 63 -10.05 -7.15 -1.00
N TYR A 64 -9.09 -7.64 -1.78
CA TYR A 64 -8.48 -6.90 -2.87
C TYR A 64 -8.19 -7.81 -4.06
N LYS A 65 -8.16 -7.22 -5.26
CA LYS A 65 -7.73 -7.95 -6.46
C LYS A 65 -6.23 -8.13 -6.41
N ASN A 66 -5.79 -9.38 -6.34
CA ASN A 66 -4.39 -9.75 -6.37
C ASN A 66 -3.83 -9.57 -7.80
N SER A 67 -2.57 -9.19 -7.90
CA SER A 67 -1.86 -9.04 -9.18
C SER A 67 -0.47 -9.64 -9.03
N ASN A 68 0.11 -10.17 -10.12
CA ASN A 68 1.48 -10.68 -10.09
C ASN A 68 2.49 -9.64 -9.61
N GLN A 69 2.21 -8.35 -9.79
CA GLN A 69 3.06 -7.27 -9.31
C GLN A 69 2.93 -7.09 -7.79
N LEU A 70 1.71 -7.16 -7.26
CA LEU A 70 1.45 -7.11 -5.82
C LEU A 70 2.07 -8.31 -5.09
N GLU A 71 1.90 -9.53 -5.60
CA GLU A 71 2.51 -10.73 -5.03
C GLU A 71 4.03 -10.61 -4.94
N LYS A 72 4.69 -10.21 -6.03
CA LYS A 72 6.13 -9.97 -6.03
C LYS A 72 6.53 -8.92 -5.00
N MET A 73 5.74 -7.86 -4.82
CA MET A 73 6.02 -6.84 -3.81
C MET A 73 5.92 -7.38 -2.38
N LEU A 74 4.96 -8.24 -2.10
CA LEU A 74 4.77 -8.87 -0.80
C LEU A 74 5.88 -9.89 -0.51
N GLU A 75 6.22 -10.74 -1.47
CA GLU A 75 7.32 -11.73 -1.34
C GLU A 75 8.66 -11.03 -1.10
N ASN A 76 8.92 -9.93 -1.80
CA ASN A 76 10.18 -9.19 -1.69
C ASN A 76 10.23 -8.22 -0.49
N GLY A 77 9.08 -7.89 0.11
CA GLY A 77 8.97 -7.02 1.29
C GLY A 77 9.24 -7.74 2.61
N ILE A 78 9.23 -9.07 2.59
CA ILE A 78 9.59 -9.95 3.71
C ILE A 78 11.02 -10.45 3.46
N SER A 79 12.01 -9.60 3.76
CA SER A 79 13.42 -9.96 3.92
C SER A 79 14.10 -9.03 4.92
#